data_AF-A0A0B2BWC7-F1
#
_entry.id   AF-A0A0B2BWC7-F1
#
_cell.length_a   1.000
_cell.length_b   1.000
_cell.length_c   1.000
_cell.angle_alpha   90.00
_cell.angle_beta   90.00
_cell.angle_gamma   90.00
#
_symmetry.space_group_name_H-M   'P 1'
#
loop_
_entity.id
_entity.type
_entity.pdbx_description
1 polymer ?
#
loop_
_entity_poly.entity_id
_entity_poly.type
_entity_poly.pdbx_seq_one_letter_code
_entity_poly.pdbx_strand_id
1 'polypeptide(L)'
;MYPILVNDRVFGAMVEAIAKLSLKRGTFVTLRDVMVQCMEGSPSAHPLVLSTMKDLAPLEGHIRIYLRLGQRQIGRVEPMKAELAKHLQREVKTRDLVCFCCLQIAHELG
;
A
#
# COMPACT_ATOMS: atom_id res chain seq x y z
N MET A 1 -16.18 -8.35 -6.20
CA MET A 1 -14.89 -7.87 -5.63
C MET A 1 -13.95 -9.06 -5.57
N TYR A 2 -12.84 -9.02 -6.30
CA TYR A 2 -11.87 -10.11 -6.31
C TYR A 2 -10.84 -9.90 -5.18
N PRO A 3 -10.39 -10.97 -4.51
CA PRO A 3 -9.36 -10.86 -3.48
C PRO A 3 -8.04 -10.41 -4.10
N ILE A 4 -7.29 -9.60 -3.36
CA ILE A 4 -5.89 -9.29 -3.68
C ILE A 4 -5.04 -10.39 -3.06
N LEU A 5 -4.27 -11.10 -3.88
CA LEU A 5 -3.38 -12.17 -3.44
C LEU A 5 -1.98 -11.65 -3.18
N VAL A 6 -1.47 -11.82 -1.95
CA VAL A 6 -0.15 -11.33 -1.52
C VAL A 6 0.69 -12.43 -0.87
N ASN A 7 2.01 -12.27 -0.93
CA ASN A 7 2.96 -13.12 -0.21
C ASN A 7 3.04 -12.74 1.29
N ASP A 8 3.73 -13.56 2.08
CA ASP A 8 3.88 -13.38 3.52
C ASP A 8 4.61 -12.08 3.88
N ARG A 9 5.60 -11.67 3.07
CA ARG A 9 6.41 -10.47 3.31
C ARG A 9 5.59 -9.19 3.10
N VAL A 10 4.79 -9.14 2.06
CA VAL A 10 3.85 -8.05 1.77
C VAL A 10 2.77 -8.01 2.84
N PHE A 11 2.25 -9.17 3.28
CA PHE A 11 1.31 -9.21 4.39
C PHE A 11 1.93 -8.68 5.69
N GLY A 12 3.19 -9.02 5.98
CA GLY A 12 3.95 -8.44 7.08
C GLY A 12 4.02 -6.91 7.01
N ALA A 13 4.35 -6.35 5.85
CA ALA A 13 4.37 -4.90 5.63
C ALA A 13 3.00 -4.24 5.85
N MET A 14 1.90 -4.92 5.49
CA MET A 14 0.54 -4.45 5.78
C MET A 14 0.27 -4.39 7.29
N VAL A 15 0.61 -5.45 8.02
CA VAL A 15 0.44 -5.53 9.47
C VAL A 15 1.26 -4.45 10.17
N GLU A 16 2.51 -4.24 9.74
CA GLU A 16 3.38 -3.20 10.28
C GLU A 16 2.79 -1.80 10.07
N ALA A 17 2.32 -1.50 8.85
CA ALA A 17 1.70 -0.20 8.55
C ALA A 17 0.45 0.06 9.40
N ILE A 18 -0.40 -0.97 9.58
CA ILE A 18 -1.58 -0.89 10.45
C ILE A 18 -1.17 -0.64 11.90
N ALA A 19 -0.18 -1.38 12.41
CA ALA A 19 0.30 -1.23 13.78
C ALA A 19 0.84 0.18 14.02
N LYS A 20 1.74 0.66 13.16
CA LYS A 20 2.33 2.01 13.25
C LYS A 20 1.26 3.10 13.20
N LEU A 21 0.32 3.02 12.25
CA LEU A 21 -0.75 4.01 12.13
C LEU A 21 -1.71 3.95 13.33
N SER A 22 -1.97 2.75 13.86
CA SER A 22 -2.82 2.59 15.05
C SER A 22 -2.19 3.27 16.28
N LEU A 23 -0.89 3.03 16.50
CA LEU A 23 -0.13 3.66 17.58
C LEU A 23 -0.12 5.19 17.44
N LYS A 24 0.15 5.71 16.23
CA LYS A 24 0.14 7.16 15.98
C LYS A 24 -1.22 7.80 16.25
N ARG A 25 -2.33 7.12 15.92
CA ARG A 25 -3.69 7.65 16.12
C ARG A 25 -4.26 7.37 17.52
N GLY A 26 -3.62 6.52 18.32
CA GLY A 26 -4.14 6.08 19.62
C GLY A 26 -5.41 5.22 19.52
N THR A 27 -5.67 4.59 18.36
CA THR A 27 -6.82 3.72 18.13
C THR A 27 -6.51 2.69 17.05
N PHE A 28 -7.16 1.53 17.10
CA PHE A 28 -6.96 0.50 16.08
C PHE A 28 -7.49 0.98 14.72
N VAL A 29 -6.66 0.81 13.68
CA VAL A 29 -7.01 1.17 12.29
C VAL A 29 -7.02 -0.05 11.38
N THR A 30 -7.62 0.09 10.21
CA THR A 30 -7.70 -0.96 9.20
C THR A 30 -6.77 -0.68 8.02
N LEU A 31 -6.59 -1.68 7.13
CA LEU A 31 -5.89 -1.47 5.86
C LEU A 31 -6.51 -0.36 5.01
N ARG A 32 -7.84 -0.18 5.09
CA ARG A 32 -8.53 0.91 4.39
C ARG A 32 -8.04 2.26 4.90
N ASP A 33 -7.84 2.42 6.20
CA ASP A 33 -7.37 3.67 6.80
C ASP A 33 -5.92 3.98 6.39
N VAL A 34 -5.07 2.95 6.29
CA VAL A 34 -3.71 3.07 5.74
C VAL A 34 -3.75 3.56 4.30
N MET A 35 -4.60 2.97 3.45
CA MET A 35 -4.76 3.40 2.05
C MET A 35 -5.26 4.85 1.95
N VAL A 36 -6.26 5.22 2.75
CA VAL A 36 -6.82 6.58 2.77
C VAL A 36 -5.75 7.59 3.20
N GLN A 37 -5.05 7.31 4.31
CA GLN A 37 -3.98 8.18 4.82
C GLN A 37 -2.89 8.39 3.75
N CYS A 38 -2.45 7.31 3.12
CA CYS A 38 -1.42 7.39 2.08
C CYS A 38 -1.91 8.20 0.88
N MET A 39 -3.14 7.97 0.42
CA MET A 39 -3.72 8.75 -0.67
C MET A 39 -3.77 10.23 -0.32
N GLU A 40 -4.30 10.60 0.85
CA GLU A 40 -4.47 11.99 1.29
C GLU A 40 -3.14 12.74 1.45
N GLY A 41 -2.05 12.04 1.79
CA GLY A 41 -0.73 12.63 1.97
C GLY A 41 0.00 13.05 0.68
N SER A 42 -0.53 12.75 -0.51
CA SER A 42 0.19 12.94 -1.79
C SER A 42 1.59 12.33 -1.73
N PRO A 43 1.68 11.00 -1.62
CA PRO A 43 2.91 10.33 -1.25
C PRO A 43 3.94 10.55 -2.36
N SER A 44 5.07 11.16 -2.01
CA SER A 44 6.22 11.17 -2.90
C SER A 44 6.79 9.76 -2.91
N ALA A 45 7.03 9.19 -4.10
CA ALA A 45 7.57 7.85 -4.22
C ALA A 45 9.04 7.82 -3.76
N HIS A 46 9.23 7.77 -2.44
CA HIS A 46 10.54 7.89 -1.82
C HIS A 46 11.46 6.75 -2.33
N PRO A 47 12.72 7.03 -2.73
CA PRO A 47 13.60 6.02 -3.32
C PRO A 47 13.76 4.75 -2.47
N LEU A 48 13.81 4.90 -1.14
CA LEU A 48 13.87 3.75 -0.22
C LEU A 48 12.61 2.89 -0.30
N VAL A 49 11.43 3.49 -0.34
CA VAL A 49 10.14 2.76 -0.44
C VAL A 49 10.08 1.98 -1.76
N LEU A 50 10.51 2.61 -2.85
CA LEU A 50 10.59 1.95 -4.16
C LEU A 50 11.59 0.80 -4.16
N SER A 51 12.75 0.96 -3.51
CA SER A 51 13.75 -0.11 -3.35
C SER A 51 13.20 -1.28 -2.56
N THR A 52 12.63 -1.02 -1.37
CA THR A 52 12.02 -2.06 -0.51
C THR A 52 10.94 -2.82 -1.26
N MET A 53 10.13 -2.14 -2.08
CA MET A 53 9.11 -2.81 -2.87
C MET A 53 9.70 -3.74 -3.96
N LYS A 54 10.84 -3.38 -4.56
CA LYS A 54 11.56 -4.28 -5.47
C LYS A 54 12.11 -5.50 -4.73
N ASP A 55 12.62 -5.32 -3.52
CA ASP A 55 13.16 -6.40 -2.68
C ASP A 55 12.10 -7.37 -2.16
N LEU A 56 10.83 -6.94 -2.12
CA LEU A 56 9.67 -7.76 -1.75
C LEU A 56 9.12 -8.60 -2.91
N ALA A 57 9.61 -8.40 -4.14
CA ALA A 57 9.15 -9.16 -5.29
C ALA A 57 9.52 -10.66 -5.17
N PRO A 58 8.66 -11.59 -5.64
CA PRO A 58 7.35 -11.35 -6.25
C PRO A 58 6.28 -11.00 -5.21
N LEU A 59 5.48 -9.95 -5.43
CA LEU A 59 4.46 -9.50 -4.46
C LEU A 59 3.27 -10.48 -4.32
N GLU A 60 3.05 -11.33 -5.33
CA GLU A 60 1.98 -12.32 -5.36
C GLU A 60 2.21 -13.47 -4.38
N GLY A 61 1.14 -13.98 -3.79
CA GLY A 61 1.20 -15.16 -2.94
C GLY A 61 -0.17 -15.76 -2.69
N HIS A 62 -0.34 -16.41 -1.55
CA HIS A 62 -1.53 -17.21 -1.25
C HIS A 62 -2.49 -16.50 -0.27
N ILE A 63 -2.05 -15.43 0.39
CA ILE A 63 -2.87 -14.70 1.38
C ILE A 63 -3.89 -13.83 0.65
N ARG A 64 -5.17 -14.01 1.00
CA ARG A 64 -6.30 -13.27 0.40
C ARG A 64 -6.63 -12.03 1.23
N ILE A 65 -6.60 -10.88 0.57
CA ILE A 65 -6.94 -9.58 1.17
C ILE A 65 -8.17 -9.02 0.48
N TYR A 66 -9.14 -8.58 1.29
CA TYR A 66 -10.35 -7.91 0.83
C TYR A 66 -10.30 -6.43 1.22
N LEU A 67 -10.07 -5.55 0.24
CA LEU A 67 -10.05 -4.11 0.43
C LEU A 67 -11.22 -3.42 -0.28
N ARG A 68 -12.15 -2.85 0.48
CA ARG A 68 -13.25 -2.02 -0.06
C ARG A 68 -12.94 -0.55 0.13
N LEU A 69 -12.88 0.19 -0.97
CA LEU A 69 -12.69 1.65 -0.99
C LEU A 69 -14.01 2.37 -1.30
N GLY A 70 -14.16 3.60 -0.83
CA GLY A 70 -15.30 4.45 -1.19
C GLY A 70 -15.10 5.10 -2.56
N GLN A 71 -16.15 5.67 -3.17
CA GLN A 71 -16.09 6.26 -4.51
C GLN A 71 -14.97 7.30 -4.67
N ARG A 72 -14.81 8.19 -3.68
CA ARG A 72 -13.75 9.20 -3.68
C ARG A 72 -12.35 8.58 -3.73
N GLN A 73 -12.12 7.51 -2.98
CA GLN A 73 -10.83 6.80 -2.97
C GLN A 73 -10.61 6.02 -4.26
N ILE A 74 -11.66 5.39 -4.81
CA ILE A 74 -11.60 4.67 -6.10
C ILE A 74 -11.11 5.61 -7.21
N GLY A 75 -11.60 6.84 -7.26
CA GLY A 75 -11.14 7.85 -8.23
C GLY A 75 -9.65 8.19 -8.15
N ARG A 76 -8.96 7.86 -7.04
CA ARG A 76 -7.52 8.09 -6.85
C ARG A 76 -6.64 6.88 -7.15
N VAL A 77 -7.22 5.69 -7.25
CA VAL A 77 -6.47 4.44 -7.47
C VAL A 77 -5.73 4.46 -8.80
N GLU A 78 -6.43 4.74 -9.90
CA GLU A 78 -5.81 4.73 -11.24
C GLU A 78 -4.76 5.84 -11.42
N PRO A 79 -4.99 7.10 -11.00
CA PRO A 79 -3.94 8.12 -11.02
C PRO A 79 -2.68 7.73 -10.24
N MET A 80 -2.83 7.16 -9.03
CA MET A 80 -1.67 6.72 -8.24
C MET A 80 -0.96 5.51 -8.85
N LYS A 81 -1.70 4.57 -9.44
CA LYS A 81 -1.09 3.46 -10.19
C LYS A 81 -0.28 3.98 -11.38
N ALA A 82 -0.83 4.94 -12.13
CA ALA A 82 -0.14 5.55 -13.27
C ALA A 82 1.15 6.26 -12.83
N GLU A 83 1.13 6.99 -11.72
CA GLU A 83 2.32 7.64 -11.19
C GLU A 83 3.36 6.64 -10.70
N LEU A 84 2.94 5.63 -9.95
CA LEU A 84 3.83 4.56 -9.48
C LEU A 84 4.42 3.76 -10.64
N ALA A 85 3.67 3.56 -11.72
CA ALA A 85 4.14 2.88 -12.93
C ALA A 85 5.29 3.61 -13.61
N LYS A 86 5.28 4.95 -13.61
CA LYS A 86 6.41 5.76 -14.12
C LYS A 86 7.68 5.51 -13.32
N HIS A 87 7.58 5.47 -11.99
CA HIS A 87 8.71 5.22 -11.11
C HIS A 87 9.27 3.80 -11.20
N LEU A 88 8.39 2.80 -11.36
CA LEU A 88 8.78 1.40 -11.45
C LEU A 88 9.12 0.92 -12.86
N GLN A 89 8.82 1.73 -13.88
CA GLN A 89 9.00 1.41 -15.30
C GLN A 89 8.33 0.08 -15.70
N ARG A 90 7.15 -0.20 -15.12
CA ARG A 90 6.35 -1.39 -15.41
C ARG A 90 4.88 -1.15 -15.11
N GLU A 91 4.03 -2.05 -15.57
CA GLU A 91 2.62 -2.06 -15.19
C GLU A 91 2.47 -2.27 -13.66
N VAL A 92 1.56 -1.50 -13.06
CA VAL A 92 1.24 -1.51 -11.63
C VAL A 92 -0.18 -2.03 -11.46
N LYS A 93 -0.32 -3.16 -10.77
CA LYS A 93 -1.63 -3.72 -10.41
C LYS A 93 -2.08 -3.12 -9.07
N THR A 94 -3.34 -3.37 -8.69
CA THR A 94 -3.86 -2.91 -7.40
C THR A 94 -3.02 -3.41 -6.22
N ARG A 95 -2.48 -4.63 -6.30
CA ARG A 95 -1.57 -5.18 -5.30
C ARG A 95 -0.32 -4.32 -5.08
N ASP A 96 0.30 -3.88 -6.17
CA ASP A 96 1.50 -3.04 -6.12
C ASP A 96 1.20 -1.72 -5.42
N LEU A 97 0.05 -1.10 -5.74
CA LEU A 97 -0.41 0.11 -5.06
C LEU A 97 -0.63 -0.13 -3.56
N VAL A 98 -1.30 -1.22 -3.18
CA VAL A 98 -1.54 -1.51 -1.76
C VAL A 98 -0.22 -1.73 -1.01
N CYS A 99 0.71 -2.48 -1.60
CA CYS A 99 2.03 -2.68 -1.02
C CYS A 99 2.77 -1.35 -0.86
N PHE A 100 2.78 -0.52 -1.90
CA PHE A 100 3.39 0.81 -1.87
C PHE A 100 2.80 1.67 -0.74
N CYS A 101 1.47 1.74 -0.62
CA CYS A 101 0.83 2.54 0.43
C CYS A 101 1.20 2.06 1.84
N CYS A 102 1.30 0.74 2.05
CA CYS A 102 1.69 0.19 3.34
C CYS A 102 3.15 0.55 3.67
N LEU A 103 4.06 0.36 2.72
CA LEU A 103 5.47 0.69 2.89
C LEU A 103 5.69 2.19 3.11
N GLN A 104 4.96 3.03 2.38
CA GLN A 104 5.03 4.48 2.53
C GLN A 104 4.61 4.90 3.93
N ILE A 105 3.47 4.41 4.43
CA ILE A 105 3.02 4.73 5.80
C ILE A 105 3.99 4.15 6.83
N ALA A 106 4.48 2.93 6.64
CA ALA A 106 5.46 2.35 7.55
C ALA A 106 6.77 3.16 7.59
N HIS A 107 7.17 3.76 6.47
CA HIS A 107 8.35 4.62 6.34
C HIS A 107 8.14 6.02 6.94
N GLU A 108 6.98 6.64 6.74
CA GLU A 108 6.67 7.97 7.29
C GLU A 108 6.51 7.97 8.83
N LEU A 109 6.26 6.81 9.41
CA LEU A 109 5.97 6.64 10.84
C LEU A 109 7.10 5.95 11.62
N GLY A 110 8.24 5.68 10.97
CA GLY A 110 9.45 5.11 11.56
C GLY A 110 10.69 5.88 11.15
#